data_AF-A0A2V6WZE2-F1
#
_entry.id   AF-A0A2V6WZE2-F1
#
_cell.length_a   1.000
_cell.length_b   1.000
_cell.length_c   1.000
_cell.angle_alpha   90.00
_cell.angle_beta   90.00
_cell.angle_gamma   90.00
#
_symmetry.space_group_name_H-M   'P 1'
#
loop_
_entity.id
_entity.type
_entity.pdbx_description
1 polymer ?
#
loop_
_entity_poly.entity_id
_entity_poly.type
_entity_poly.pdbx_seq_one_letter_code
_entity_poly.pdbx_strand_id
1 'polypeptide(L)'
;ITAISPQGALTAVGMLPRMRRYRVAGTIEIGMYEYDSTTAYVALPVAQEFAGLGDRVTGVEVKLDDPFAARRIGRTIATRLGWPYWVRDWMEMNKNLFAALQLEKLALFVIVTIIVLVAAFAIIGHLVLLVAEKRKEIGILKALGAPGRSITTVFFSVGMTIGVVGTVAGSLVGLGLMWIQNTYKIIRLAGDVYQIDYLPMKLWPRSFPPGGPAGSRRPKCSDTSKGADAGPPPRAASWPRRRRGASPVMRPSTRHPRARGR
;
A
#
# COMPACT_ATOMS: atom_id res chain seq x y z
N ILE A 1 9.56 31.35 1.64
CA ILE A 1 10.29 30.54 0.62
C ILE A 1 10.08 31.20 -0.73
N THR A 2 11.12 31.28 -1.58
CA THR A 2 10.99 31.79 -2.95
C THR A 2 10.93 30.58 -3.88
N ALA A 3 9.83 30.43 -4.60
CA ALA A 3 9.72 29.40 -5.63
C ALA A 3 10.16 29.98 -6.97
N ILE A 4 10.86 29.17 -7.75
CA ILE A 4 11.35 29.50 -9.09
C ILE A 4 10.70 28.52 -10.06
N SER A 5 9.92 29.04 -11.01
CA SER A 5 9.30 28.21 -12.03
C SER A 5 10.34 27.81 -13.09
N PRO A 6 10.44 26.52 -13.44
CA PRO A 6 11.26 26.08 -14.57
C PRO A 6 10.64 26.51 -15.92
N GLN A 7 9.33 26.77 -15.98
CA GLN A 7 8.71 27.40 -17.14
C GLN A 7 8.81 28.93 -17.01
N GLY A 8 9.67 29.52 -17.85
CA GLY A 8 9.87 30.96 -17.92
C GLY A 8 8.81 31.68 -18.75
N ALA A 9 8.64 32.98 -18.51
CA ALA A 9 7.87 33.84 -19.40
C ALA A 9 8.76 34.28 -20.57
N LEU A 10 8.22 34.21 -21.80
CA LEU A 10 8.89 34.74 -22.98
C LEU A 10 8.94 36.27 -22.88
N THR A 11 10.15 36.83 -22.84
CA THR A 11 10.40 38.28 -22.89
C THR A 11 11.29 38.62 -24.08
N ALA A 12 11.34 39.90 -24.47
CA ALA A 12 12.14 40.37 -25.61
C ALA A 12 13.65 40.06 -25.51
N VAL A 13 14.13 39.67 -24.32
CA VAL A 13 15.54 39.36 -24.01
C VAL A 13 15.76 37.86 -23.70
N GLY A 14 14.73 37.02 -23.79
CA GLY A 14 14.81 35.56 -23.56
C GLY A 14 13.77 35.02 -22.57
N MET A 15 13.89 33.74 -22.21
CA MET A 15 13.04 33.11 -21.19
C MET A 15 13.54 33.48 -19.78
N LEU A 16 12.78 34.32 -19.08
CA LEU A 16 13.06 34.64 -17.67
C LEU A 16 12.22 33.73 -16.76
N PRO A 17 12.82 33.05 -15.78
CA PRO A 17 12.08 32.21 -14.84
C PRO A 17 11.15 33.06 -13.98
N ARG A 18 9.92 32.59 -13.78
CA ARG A 18 8.97 33.26 -12.89
C ARG A 18 9.34 32.97 -11.44
N MET A 19 9.64 34.02 -10.68
CA MET A 19 9.94 33.92 -9.25
C MET A 19 8.79 34.51 -8.43
N ARG A 20 8.33 33.79 -7.40
CA ARG A 20 7.32 34.31 -6.48
C ARG A 20 7.65 33.90 -5.05
N ARG A 21 7.41 34.83 -4.12
CA ARG A 21 7.64 34.62 -2.70
C ARG A 21 6.36 34.13 -2.04
N TYR A 22 6.44 33.00 -1.33
CA TYR A 22 5.34 32.40 -0.59
C TYR A 22 5.63 32.39 0.91
N ARG A 23 4.57 32.58 1.70
CA ARG A 23 4.57 32.36 3.15
C ARG A 23 4.28 30.90 3.43
N VAL A 24 5.07 30.29 4.32
CA VAL A 24 4.85 28.92 4.78
C VAL A 24 3.70 28.93 5.79
N ALA A 25 2.67 28.13 5.54
CA ALA A 25 1.52 27.96 6.43
C ALA A 25 1.73 26.83 7.44
N GLY A 26 2.46 25.78 7.04
CA GLY A 26 2.80 24.63 7.87
C GLY A 26 3.72 23.68 7.12
N THR A 27 4.23 22.67 7.82
CA THR A 27 5.04 21.58 7.28
C THR A 27 4.28 20.26 7.46
N ILE A 28 4.48 19.33 6.53
CA ILE A 28 3.90 18.00 6.56
C ILE A 28 5.07 17.02 6.40
N GLU A 29 5.10 15.99 7.23
CA GLU A 29 6.05 14.90 7.13
C GLU A 29 5.27 13.64 6.77
N ILE A 30 5.53 13.11 5.57
CA ILE A 30 4.95 11.87 5.05
C ILE A 30 5.81 10.69 5.47
N GLY A 31 7.04 10.97 5.88
CA GLY A 31 8.00 10.00 6.36
C GLY A 31 8.85 9.38 5.24
N MET A 32 8.92 10.07 4.11
CA MET A 32 9.81 9.70 3.01
C MET A 32 10.63 10.93 2.67
N TYR A 33 11.93 10.90 2.98
CA TYR A 33 12.83 12.04 2.79
C TYR A 33 12.79 12.60 1.36
N GLU A 34 12.69 11.73 0.33
CA GLU A 34 12.57 12.16 -1.06
C GLU A 34 11.30 12.97 -1.32
N TYR A 35 10.17 12.59 -0.73
CA TYR A 35 8.90 13.31 -0.88
C TYR A 35 8.87 14.59 -0.06
N ASP A 36 9.34 14.52 1.19
CA ASP A 36 9.31 15.63 2.14
C ASP A 36 10.27 16.77 1.75
N SER A 37 11.40 16.44 1.09
CA SER A 37 12.38 17.44 0.65
C SER A 37 12.07 18.08 -0.71
N THR A 38 11.24 17.47 -1.54
CA THR A 38 11.02 17.92 -2.93
C THR A 38 9.60 18.42 -3.22
N THR A 39 8.65 18.23 -2.31
CA THR A 39 7.23 18.53 -2.56
C THR A 39 6.74 19.72 -1.75
N ALA A 40 6.01 20.63 -2.40
CA ALA A 40 5.29 21.72 -1.73
C ALA A 40 3.85 21.79 -2.24
N TYR A 41 2.91 22.02 -1.32
CA TYR A 41 1.48 22.12 -1.65
C TYR A 41 1.01 23.57 -1.54
N VAL A 42 0.24 24.02 -2.51
CA VAL A 42 -0.41 25.34 -2.53
C VAL A 42 -1.83 25.19 -3.07
N ALA A 43 -2.68 26.19 -2.81
CA ALA A 43 -4.02 26.21 -3.37
C ALA A 43 -3.97 26.24 -4.91
N LEU A 44 -4.89 25.52 -5.56
CA LEU A 44 -4.94 25.37 -7.02
C LEU A 44 -4.89 26.71 -7.79
N PRO A 45 -5.66 27.77 -7.40
CA PRO A 45 -5.62 29.04 -8.11
C PRO A 45 -4.22 29.70 -8.08
N VAL A 46 -3.50 29.53 -6.96
CA VAL A 46 -2.14 30.07 -6.79
C VAL A 46 -1.14 29.29 -7.66
N ALA A 47 -1.27 27.95 -7.72
CA ALA A 47 -0.47 27.11 -8.60
C ALA A 47 -0.69 27.44 -10.09
N GLN A 48 -1.95 27.65 -10.49
CA GLN A 48 -2.32 28.00 -11.86
C GLN A 48 -1.75 29.36 -12.29
N GLU A 49 -1.82 30.36 -11.41
CA GLU A 49 -1.23 31.68 -11.65
C GLU A 49 0.30 31.59 -11.76
N PHE A 50 0.94 30.83 -10.86
CA PHE A 50 2.39 30.64 -10.86
C PHE A 50 2.90 29.93 -12.12
N ALA A 51 2.23 28.86 -12.53
CA ALA A 51 2.56 28.08 -13.72
C ALA A 51 2.13 28.75 -15.04
N GLY A 52 1.34 29.83 -14.98
CA GLY A 52 0.83 30.51 -16.17
C GLY A 52 -0.19 29.69 -16.97
N LEU A 53 -0.92 28.80 -16.30
CA LEU A 53 -1.86 27.88 -16.94
C LEU A 53 -3.24 28.52 -17.21
N GLY A 54 -3.55 29.64 -16.55
CA GLY A 54 -4.90 30.23 -16.56
C GLY A 54 -5.89 29.26 -15.91
N ASP A 55 -7.02 29.01 -16.55
CA ASP A 55 -8.02 28.05 -16.06
C ASP A 55 -7.68 26.57 -16.35
N ARG A 56 -6.48 26.28 -16.88
CA ARG A 56 -6.05 24.91 -17.20
C ARG A 56 -5.38 24.23 -16.02
N VAL A 57 -5.39 22.90 -16.02
CA VAL A 57 -4.69 22.04 -15.04
C VAL A 57 -3.83 21.02 -15.76
N THR A 58 -2.71 20.63 -15.14
CA THR A 58 -1.77 19.66 -15.72
C THR A 58 -2.28 18.23 -15.63
N GLY A 59 -3.11 17.92 -14.63
CA GLY A 59 -3.67 16.59 -14.42
C GLY A 59 -4.80 16.60 -13.41
N VAL A 60 -5.57 15.51 -13.39
CA VAL A 60 -6.64 15.26 -12.43
C VAL A 60 -6.35 13.93 -11.75
N GLU A 61 -6.31 13.95 -10.43
CA GLU A 61 -6.14 12.75 -9.62
C GLU A 61 -7.51 12.22 -9.17
N VAL A 62 -7.74 10.92 -9.36
CA VAL A 62 -8.97 10.25 -8.95
C VAL A 62 -8.62 9.25 -7.85
N LYS A 63 -9.07 9.54 -6.63
CA LYS A 63 -8.94 8.63 -5.50
C LYS A 63 -9.99 7.52 -5.57
N LEU A 64 -9.55 6.29 -5.38
CA LEU A 64 -10.40 5.09 -5.38
C LEU A 64 -10.42 4.47 -3.99
N ASP A 65 -11.56 3.90 -3.60
CA ASP A 65 -11.69 3.17 -2.33
C ASP A 65 -10.95 1.82 -2.38
N ASP A 66 -10.95 1.16 -3.54
CA ASP A 66 -10.19 -0.07 -3.79
C ASP A 66 -8.93 0.21 -4.63
N PRO A 67 -7.73 0.13 -4.04
CA PRO A 67 -6.47 0.33 -4.76
C PRO A 67 -6.24 -0.67 -5.90
N PHE A 68 -6.79 -1.90 -5.81
CA PHE A 68 -6.61 -2.94 -6.82
C PHE A 68 -7.52 -2.73 -8.03
N ALA A 69 -8.62 -1.99 -7.87
CA ALA A 69 -9.48 -1.60 -8.97
C ALA A 69 -8.86 -0.53 -9.88
N ALA A 70 -7.76 0.12 -9.46
CA ALA A 70 -7.13 1.23 -10.17
C ALA A 70 -6.80 0.89 -11.63
N ARG A 71 -6.29 -0.31 -11.91
CA ARG A 71 -5.96 -0.72 -13.29
C ARG A 71 -7.19 -0.86 -14.19
N ARG A 72 -8.29 -1.40 -13.65
CA ARG A 72 -9.55 -1.61 -14.39
C ARG A 72 -10.26 -0.28 -14.64
N ILE A 73 -10.36 0.54 -13.59
CA ILE A 73 -11.02 1.84 -13.67
C ILE A 73 -10.17 2.79 -14.52
N GLY A 74 -8.86 2.80 -14.34
CA GLY A 74 -7.92 3.59 -15.14
C GLY A 74 -8.04 3.30 -16.64
N ARG A 75 -8.11 2.01 -17.03
CA ARG A 75 -8.38 1.63 -18.44
C ARG A 75 -9.74 2.15 -18.94
N THR A 76 -10.77 2.09 -18.11
CA THR A 76 -12.11 2.58 -18.46
C THR A 76 -12.14 4.10 -18.63
N ILE A 77 -11.38 4.84 -17.81
CA ILE A 77 -11.22 6.29 -17.94
C ILE A 77 -10.42 6.60 -19.20
N ALA A 78 -9.33 5.88 -19.45
CA ALA A 78 -8.49 6.06 -20.63
C ALA A 78 -9.27 5.86 -21.94
N THR A 79 -10.11 4.82 -22.01
CA THR A 79 -10.95 4.57 -23.20
C THR A 79 -12.05 5.60 -23.38
N ARG A 80 -12.57 6.21 -22.31
CA ARG A 80 -13.61 7.25 -22.38
C ARG A 80 -13.07 8.63 -22.72
N LEU A 81 -11.89 9.01 -22.19
CA LEU A 81 -11.27 10.31 -22.48
C LEU A 81 -10.60 10.33 -23.86
N GLY A 82 -9.98 9.21 -24.27
CA GLY A 82 -9.23 9.14 -25.51
C GLY A 82 -8.01 10.07 -25.58
N TRP A 83 -7.38 10.15 -26.75
CA TRP A 83 -6.29 11.09 -27.03
C TRP A 83 -6.80 12.54 -26.91
N PRO A 84 -6.11 13.52 -26.28
CA PRO A 84 -4.69 13.57 -25.84
C PRO A 84 -4.38 13.07 -24.43
N TYR A 85 -5.37 12.54 -23.71
CA TYR A 85 -5.20 12.27 -22.29
C TYR A 85 -4.57 10.90 -22.05
N TRP A 86 -3.57 10.85 -21.17
CA TRP A 86 -2.98 9.60 -20.70
C TRP A 86 -3.30 9.39 -19.23
N VAL A 87 -3.86 8.23 -18.93
CA VAL A 87 -4.14 7.82 -17.54
C VAL A 87 -2.95 7.00 -17.07
N ARG A 88 -2.38 7.38 -15.92
CA ARG A 88 -1.35 6.60 -15.22
C ARG A 88 -1.95 6.08 -13.93
N ASP A 89 -1.85 4.78 -13.71
CA ASP A 89 -2.23 4.22 -12.41
C ASP A 89 -1.07 4.29 -11.41
N TRP A 90 -1.41 4.21 -10.12
CA TRP A 90 -0.42 4.32 -9.05
C TRP A 90 0.61 3.17 -9.05
N MET A 91 0.26 2.00 -9.62
CA MET A 91 1.18 0.87 -9.75
C MET A 91 2.19 1.11 -10.89
N GLU A 92 1.76 1.73 -11.99
CA GLU A 92 2.61 2.14 -13.11
C GLU A 92 3.56 3.28 -12.71
N MET A 93 3.09 4.23 -11.89
CA MET A 93 3.94 5.27 -11.31
C MET A 93 5.02 4.68 -10.41
N ASN A 94 4.73 3.59 -9.69
CA ASN A 94 5.63 2.94 -8.74
C ASN A 94 6.13 1.58 -9.22
N LYS A 95 6.27 1.38 -10.54
CA LYS A 95 6.59 0.07 -11.13
C LYS A 95 7.86 -0.57 -10.57
N ASN A 96 8.87 0.23 -10.25
CA ASN A 96 10.14 -0.25 -9.71
C ASN A 96 9.95 -0.86 -8.31
N LEU A 97 9.15 -0.21 -7.45
CA LEU A 97 8.82 -0.71 -6.12
C LEU A 97 8.04 -2.02 -6.22
N PHE A 98 7.03 -2.07 -7.10
CA PHE A 98 6.23 -3.29 -7.30
C PHE A 98 7.03 -4.44 -7.90
N ALA A 99 7.93 -4.17 -8.84
CA ALA A 99 8.83 -5.17 -9.41
C ALA A 99 9.78 -5.74 -8.35
N ALA A 100 10.35 -4.88 -7.49
CA ALA A 100 11.19 -5.31 -6.37
C ALA A 100 10.43 -6.22 -5.40
N LEU A 101 9.21 -5.82 -4.99
CA LEU A 101 8.35 -6.63 -4.11
C LEU A 101 7.94 -7.96 -4.74
N GLN A 102 7.74 -8.00 -6.06
CA GLN A 102 7.42 -9.26 -6.76
C GLN A 102 8.63 -10.20 -6.80
N LEU A 103 9.82 -9.69 -7.06
CA LEU A 103 11.06 -10.47 -7.04
C LEU A 103 11.35 -11.02 -5.63
N GLU A 104 11.15 -10.22 -4.60
CA GLU A 104 11.29 -10.65 -3.22
C GLU A 104 10.32 -11.79 -2.88
N LYS A 105 9.03 -11.62 -3.22
CA LYS A 105 8.03 -12.69 -3.02
C LYS A 105 8.37 -13.97 -3.78
N LEU A 106 8.91 -13.85 -4.99
CA LEU A 106 9.36 -14.99 -5.77
C LEU A 106 10.53 -15.72 -5.09
N ALA A 107 11.53 -14.96 -4.60
CA ALA A 107 12.67 -15.53 -3.87
C ALA A 107 12.22 -16.27 -2.60
N LEU A 108 11.31 -15.67 -1.81
CA LEU A 108 10.73 -16.31 -0.63
C LEU A 108 9.96 -17.58 -1.00
N PHE A 109 9.18 -17.56 -2.07
CA PHE A 109 8.46 -18.73 -2.56
C PHE A 109 9.42 -19.88 -2.91
N VAL A 110 10.52 -19.59 -3.60
CA VAL A 110 11.54 -20.59 -3.96
C VAL A 110 12.19 -21.19 -2.72
N ILE A 111 12.63 -20.36 -1.77
CA ILE A 111 13.29 -20.82 -0.54
C ILE A 111 12.35 -21.68 0.30
N VAL A 112 11.12 -21.23 0.54
CA VAL A 112 10.11 -21.99 1.31
C VAL A 112 9.82 -23.33 0.63
N THR A 113 9.71 -23.36 -0.69
CA THR A 113 9.49 -24.60 -1.45
C THR A 113 10.64 -25.59 -1.25
N ILE A 114 11.89 -25.14 -1.32
CA ILE A 114 13.07 -25.99 -1.10
C ILE A 114 13.09 -26.54 0.34
N ILE A 115 12.80 -25.71 1.33
CA ILE A 115 12.74 -26.14 2.74
C ILE A 115 11.68 -27.22 2.93
N VAL A 116 10.49 -27.04 2.36
CA VAL A 116 9.41 -28.05 2.42
C VAL A 116 9.83 -29.35 1.74
N LEU A 117 10.49 -29.27 0.60
CA LEU A 117 10.97 -30.44 -0.14
C LEU A 117 12.03 -31.21 0.67
N VAL A 118 13.02 -30.52 1.23
CA VAL A 118 14.05 -31.12 2.10
C VAL A 118 13.42 -31.75 3.35
N ALA A 119 12.47 -31.06 3.98
CA ALA A 119 11.76 -31.58 5.15
C ALA A 119 10.94 -32.84 4.82
N ALA A 120 10.27 -32.88 3.66
CA ALA A 120 9.54 -34.06 3.21
C ALA A 120 10.46 -35.27 3.01
N PHE A 121 11.62 -35.07 2.36
CA PHE A 121 12.63 -36.12 2.21
C PHE A 121 13.15 -36.62 3.55
N ALA A 122 13.39 -35.72 4.52
CA ALA A 122 13.84 -36.09 5.85
C ALA A 122 12.80 -36.98 6.59
N ILE A 123 11.52 -36.64 6.51
CA ILE A 123 10.44 -37.43 7.12
C ILE A 123 10.35 -38.82 6.47
N ILE A 124 10.42 -38.89 5.14
CA ILE A 124 10.40 -40.17 4.41
C ILE A 124 11.59 -41.03 4.84
N GLY A 125 12.80 -40.47 4.90
CA GLY A 125 13.99 -41.19 5.33
C GLY A 125 13.86 -41.75 6.75
N HIS A 126 13.33 -40.94 7.67
CA HIS A 126 13.09 -41.38 9.04
C HIS A 126 12.03 -42.49 9.14
N LEU A 127 10.95 -42.41 8.36
CA LEU A 127 9.93 -43.47 8.31
C LEU A 127 10.51 -44.79 7.77
N VAL A 128 11.33 -44.73 6.72
CA VAL A 128 11.98 -45.93 6.15
C VAL A 128 12.94 -46.57 7.15
N LEU A 129 13.74 -45.77 7.86
CA LEU A 129 14.63 -46.25 8.91
C LEU A 129 13.84 -46.96 10.02
N LEU A 130 12.77 -46.34 10.51
CA LEU A 130 11.91 -46.90 11.56
C LEU A 130 11.29 -48.25 11.13
N VAL A 131 10.87 -48.36 9.87
CA VAL A 131 10.35 -49.62 9.31
C VAL A 131 11.43 -50.71 9.29
N ALA A 132 12.65 -50.35 8.90
CA ALA A 132 13.77 -51.30 8.81
C ALA A 132 14.14 -51.85 10.19
N GLU A 133 14.20 -51.00 11.22
CA GLU A 133 14.47 -51.41 12.60
C GLU A 133 13.38 -52.33 13.17
N LYS A 134 12.11 -52.04 12.86
CA LYS A 134 10.96 -52.80 13.37
C LYS A 134 10.58 -54.02 12.52
N ARG A 135 11.34 -54.34 11.48
CA ARG A 135 11.06 -55.43 10.55
C ARG A 135 10.92 -56.81 11.22
N LYS A 136 11.73 -57.11 12.25
CA LYS A 136 11.68 -58.39 12.97
C LYS A 136 10.37 -58.56 13.75
N GLU A 137 9.93 -57.52 14.44
CA GLU A 137 8.67 -57.49 15.20
C GLU A 137 7.47 -57.67 14.25
N ILE A 138 7.50 -57.01 13.10
CA ILE A 138 6.48 -57.15 12.04
C ILE A 138 6.42 -58.58 11.48
N GLY A 139 7.58 -59.24 11.35
CA GLY A 139 7.68 -60.63 10.91
C GLY A 139 7.00 -61.60 11.88
N ILE A 140 7.20 -61.41 13.19
CA ILE A 140 6.54 -62.20 14.23
C ILE A 140 5.02 -61.98 14.20
N LEU A 141 4.57 -60.72 14.07
CA LEU A 141 3.16 -60.38 13.99
C LEU A 141 2.47 -61.02 12.78
N LYS A 142 3.15 -61.05 11.62
CA LYS A 142 2.67 -61.77 10.43
C LYS A 142 2.57 -63.28 10.66
N ALA A 143 3.55 -63.88 11.33
CA ALA A 143 3.54 -65.32 11.65
C ALA A 143 2.37 -65.70 12.57
N LEU A 144 1.93 -64.78 13.43
CA LEU A 144 0.72 -64.91 14.26
C LEU A 144 -0.60 -64.69 13.50
N GLY A 145 -0.55 -64.42 12.18
CA GLY A 145 -1.73 -64.28 11.33
C GLY A 145 -2.20 -62.84 11.08
N ALA A 146 -1.40 -61.82 11.43
CA ALA A 146 -1.79 -60.44 11.18
C ALA A 146 -1.85 -60.10 9.67
N PRO A 147 -2.94 -59.47 9.18
CA PRO A 147 -3.08 -59.12 7.78
C PRO A 147 -2.13 -57.97 7.38
N GLY A 148 -1.59 -58.03 6.15
CA GLY A 148 -0.67 -57.01 5.62
C GLY A 148 -1.20 -55.57 5.66
N ARG A 149 -2.53 -55.39 5.59
CA ARG A 149 -3.21 -54.10 5.74
C ARG A 149 -3.10 -53.49 7.13
N SER A 150 -3.00 -54.31 8.18
CA SER A 150 -2.82 -53.80 9.55
C SER A 150 -1.47 -53.08 9.67
N ILE A 151 -0.44 -53.60 8.99
CA ILE A 151 0.92 -53.07 9.03
C ILE A 151 0.97 -51.71 8.32
N THR A 152 0.39 -51.60 7.12
CA THR A 152 0.33 -50.32 6.38
C THR A 152 -0.46 -49.25 7.13
N THR A 153 -1.51 -49.65 7.85
CA THR A 153 -2.34 -48.72 8.67
C THR A 153 -1.55 -48.17 9.86
N VAL A 154 -0.76 -49.00 10.53
CA VAL A 154 0.11 -48.56 11.63
C VAL A 154 1.12 -47.52 11.13
N PHE A 155 1.79 -47.76 10.01
CA PHE A 155 2.75 -46.79 9.46
C PHE A 155 2.09 -45.48 9.02
N PHE A 156 0.91 -45.55 8.42
CA PHE A 156 0.13 -44.36 8.08
C PHE A 156 -0.24 -43.56 9.33
N SER A 157 -0.66 -44.24 10.41
CA SER A 157 -1.01 -43.60 11.68
C SER A 157 0.19 -42.92 12.35
N VAL A 158 1.40 -43.50 12.26
CA VAL A 158 2.64 -42.90 12.75
C VAL A 158 2.96 -41.63 11.98
N GLY A 159 2.93 -41.67 10.64
CA GLY A 159 3.14 -40.49 9.81
C GLY A 159 2.13 -39.38 10.09
N MET A 160 0.85 -39.74 10.24
CA MET A 160 -0.22 -38.78 10.56
C MET A 160 -0.03 -38.16 11.95
N THR A 161 0.38 -38.95 12.95
CA THR A 161 0.65 -38.46 14.31
C THR A 161 1.81 -37.46 14.32
N ILE A 162 2.93 -37.79 13.64
CA ILE A 162 4.09 -36.89 13.52
C ILE A 162 3.68 -35.59 12.81
N GLY A 163 2.90 -35.67 11.72
CA GLY A 163 2.42 -34.50 10.98
C GLY A 163 1.49 -33.61 11.80
N VAL A 164 0.54 -34.18 12.54
CA VAL A 164 -0.38 -33.45 13.41
C VAL A 164 0.37 -32.78 14.55
N VAL A 165 1.22 -33.52 15.28
CA VAL A 165 2.01 -32.97 16.38
C VAL A 165 2.95 -31.86 15.88
N GLY A 166 3.60 -32.07 14.73
CA GLY A 166 4.44 -31.06 14.10
C GLY A 166 3.68 -29.80 13.70
N THR A 167 2.48 -29.94 13.13
CA THR A 167 1.64 -28.80 12.74
C THR A 167 1.14 -28.02 13.95
N VAL A 168 0.69 -28.72 15.00
CA VAL A 168 0.24 -28.09 16.25
C VAL A 168 1.40 -27.37 16.95
N ALA A 169 2.53 -28.05 17.14
CA ALA A 169 3.70 -27.45 17.77
C ALA A 169 4.24 -26.27 16.94
N GLY A 170 4.36 -26.41 15.63
CA GLY A 170 4.79 -25.34 14.72
C GLY A 170 3.85 -24.14 14.74
N SER A 171 2.52 -24.38 14.75
CA SER A 171 1.52 -23.31 14.84
C SER A 171 1.59 -22.58 16.18
N LEU A 172 1.75 -23.31 17.28
CA LEU A 172 1.91 -22.71 18.62
C LEU A 172 3.18 -21.86 18.71
N VAL A 173 4.31 -22.37 18.22
CA VAL A 173 5.57 -21.62 18.18
C VAL A 173 5.45 -20.38 17.29
N GLY A 174 4.83 -20.51 16.10
CA GLY A 174 4.60 -19.38 15.19
C GLY A 174 3.71 -18.29 15.79
N LEU A 175 2.60 -18.67 16.41
CA LEU A 175 1.71 -17.73 17.12
C LEU A 175 2.39 -17.12 18.34
N GLY A 176 3.19 -17.89 19.09
CA GLY A 176 3.99 -17.40 20.21
C GLY A 176 5.01 -16.37 19.77
N LEU A 177 5.77 -16.64 18.70
CA LEU A 177 6.69 -15.68 18.10
C LEU A 177 5.99 -14.41 17.63
N MET A 178 4.82 -14.54 16.99
CA MET A 178 4.02 -13.40 16.55
C MET A 178 3.54 -12.55 17.75
N TRP A 179 3.10 -13.19 18.83
CA TRP A 179 2.68 -12.51 20.06
C TRP A 179 3.84 -11.79 20.75
N ILE A 180 5.00 -12.44 20.83
CA ILE A 180 6.24 -11.85 21.36
C ILE A 180 6.67 -10.67 20.50
N GLN A 181 6.63 -10.80 19.17
CA GLN A 181 7.04 -9.73 18.27
C GLN A 181 6.10 -8.51 18.34
N ASN A 182 4.80 -8.73 18.46
CA ASN A 182 3.83 -7.65 18.65
C ASN A 182 4.01 -6.93 20.00
N THR A 183 4.37 -7.68 21.05
CA THR A 183 4.54 -7.15 22.41
C THR A 183 5.88 -6.41 22.58
N TYR A 184 6.97 -7.00 22.09
CA TYR A 184 8.33 -6.49 22.34
C TYR A 184 8.91 -5.67 21.18
N LYS A 185 8.23 -5.58 20.02
CA LYS A 185 8.65 -4.80 18.83
C LYS A 185 10.16 -4.97 18.52
N ILE A 186 10.66 -6.20 18.60
CA ILE A 186 12.09 -6.53 18.63
C ILE A 186 12.78 -6.16 17.31
N ILE A 187 12.09 -6.33 16.18
CA ILE A 187 12.61 -5.91 14.88
C ILE A 187 12.15 -4.46 14.64
N ARG A 188 12.95 -3.51 15.13
CA ARG A 188 12.91 -2.13 14.63
C ARG A 188 13.58 -2.16 13.26
N LEU A 189 12.83 -2.02 12.17
CA LEU A 189 13.43 -1.71 10.88
C LEU A 189 14.22 -0.42 11.07
N ALA A 190 15.45 -0.36 10.55
CA ALA A 190 16.26 0.84 10.59
C ALA A 190 15.46 1.99 9.96
N GLY A 191 15.00 2.91 10.80
CA GLY A 191 14.14 4.04 10.43
C GLY A 191 14.77 5.04 9.46
N ASP A 192 16.03 4.83 9.08
CA ASP A 192 16.74 5.65 8.10
C ASP A 192 16.32 5.38 6.65
N VAL A 193 15.76 4.20 6.32
CA VAL A 193 15.44 3.84 4.92
C VAL A 193 13.97 3.41 4.72
N TYR A 194 13.32 2.85 5.74
CA TYR A 194 11.90 2.46 5.68
C TYR A 194 11.19 2.98 6.94
N GLN A 195 10.61 4.19 6.88
CA GLN A 195 9.85 4.78 7.99
C GLN A 195 8.45 4.14 8.18
N ILE A 196 8.39 2.80 8.18
CA ILE A 196 7.26 2.03 8.66
C ILE A 196 7.75 1.34 9.95
N ASP A 197 7.42 1.91 11.10
CA ASP A 197 7.93 1.50 12.43
C ASP A 197 7.56 0.07 12.86
N TYR A 198 6.62 -0.56 12.17
CA TYR A 198 6.22 -1.94 12.42
C TYR A 198 5.54 -2.51 11.17
N LEU A 199 5.91 -3.72 10.78
CA LEU A 199 5.08 -4.53 9.90
C LEU A 199 3.95 -5.10 10.77
N PRO A 200 2.68 -4.62 10.63
CA PRO A 200 1.58 -5.24 11.34
C PRO A 200 1.41 -6.65 10.78
N MET A 201 1.93 -7.64 11.50
CA MET A 201 1.65 -9.04 11.23
C MET A 201 0.17 -9.24 11.52
N LYS A 202 -0.66 -9.17 10.48
CA LYS A 202 -2.09 -9.51 10.53
C LYS A 202 -2.27 -10.77 9.70
N LEU A 203 -2.72 -11.85 10.34
CA LEU A 203 -3.11 -13.07 9.65
C LEU A 203 -4.39 -12.78 8.85
N TRP A 204 -4.27 -12.53 7.55
CA TRP A 204 -5.41 -12.62 6.63
C TRP A 204 -5.53 -14.06 6.16
N PRO A 205 -6.57 -14.82 6.59
CA PRO A 205 -6.68 -16.27 6.30
C PRO A 205 -6.89 -16.62 4.81
N ARG A 206 -6.97 -15.63 3.91
CA ARG A 206 -7.41 -15.80 2.51
C ARG A 206 -6.45 -15.25 1.44
N SER A 207 -5.29 -14.72 1.80
CA SER A 207 -4.39 -14.08 0.81
C SER A 207 -3.41 -15.02 0.10
N PHE A 208 -3.51 -16.34 0.30
CA PHE A 208 -2.63 -17.32 -0.35
C PHE A 208 -3.38 -18.19 -1.37
N PRO A 209 -3.31 -17.82 -2.65
CA PRO A 209 -3.22 -18.81 -3.72
C PRO A 209 -1.96 -18.58 -4.59
N PRO A 210 -1.23 -19.65 -4.97
CA PRO A 210 -0.18 -19.56 -5.97
C PRO A 210 -0.84 -19.53 -7.36
N GLY A 211 -0.77 -18.38 -8.05
CA GLY A 211 -1.04 -18.28 -9.49
C GLY A 211 -2.50 -18.47 -9.92
N GLY A 212 -3.15 -17.37 -10.32
CA GLY A 212 -4.40 -17.41 -11.09
C GLY A 212 -5.10 -16.05 -11.14
N PRO A 213 -5.60 -15.58 -12.30
CA PRO A 213 -6.26 -14.29 -12.40
C PRO A 213 -7.61 -14.34 -11.68
N ALA A 214 -7.78 -13.46 -10.69
CA ALA A 214 -8.98 -13.34 -9.88
C ALA A 214 -10.18 -12.83 -10.72
N GLY A 215 -10.84 -13.75 -11.41
CA GLY A 215 -12.25 -13.63 -11.74
C GLY A 215 -13.07 -14.17 -10.57
N SER A 216 -13.62 -13.30 -9.73
CA SER A 216 -14.69 -13.71 -8.82
C SER A 216 -15.87 -12.75 -8.93
N ARG A 217 -16.99 -13.39 -9.26
CA ARG A 217 -18.33 -12.84 -9.36
C ARG A 217 -18.91 -12.61 -7.95
N ARG A 218 -19.73 -11.56 -7.84
CA ARG A 218 -20.90 -11.36 -6.94
C ARG A 218 -20.65 -10.77 -5.53
N PRO A 219 -21.66 -10.09 -4.92
CA PRO A 219 -23.10 -10.17 -5.19
C PRO A 219 -23.81 -8.91 -5.70
N LYS A 220 -24.86 -9.24 -6.45
CA LYS A 220 -25.98 -8.42 -6.89
C LYS A 220 -26.74 -7.97 -5.63
N CYS A 221 -26.83 -6.67 -5.37
CA CYS A 221 -27.94 -6.13 -4.57
C CYS A 221 -28.98 -5.60 -5.55
N SER A 222 -30.10 -6.31 -5.57
CA SER A 222 -31.35 -5.93 -6.21
C SER A 222 -31.98 -4.74 -5.50
N ASP A 223 -32.64 -3.91 -6.31
CA ASP A 223 -33.82 -3.12 -6.01
C ASP A 223 -33.75 -2.05 -4.91
N THR A 224 -33.61 -0.81 -5.37
CA THR A 224 -34.66 0.18 -5.07
C THR A 224 -34.85 1.09 -6.28
N SER A 225 -35.65 0.61 -7.24
CA SER A 225 -36.32 1.47 -8.19
C SER A 225 -37.77 1.62 -7.74
N LYS A 226 -38.14 2.82 -7.28
CA LYS A 226 -39.43 3.50 -7.52
C LYS A 226 -39.52 4.74 -6.64
N GLY A 227 -39.63 5.89 -7.30
CA GLY A 227 -39.74 7.21 -6.71
C GLY A 227 -39.26 8.25 -7.71
N ALA A 228 -39.88 8.25 -8.89
CA ALA A 228 -39.83 9.39 -9.77
C ALA A 228 -40.45 10.58 -9.03
N ASP A 229 -39.76 11.71 -8.99
CA ASP A 229 -40.39 13.01 -9.17
C ASP A 229 -39.32 14.04 -9.56
N ALA A 230 -39.63 14.71 -10.67
CA ALA A 230 -38.80 15.72 -11.31
C ALA A 230 -38.90 17.05 -10.55
N GLY A 231 -37.76 17.71 -10.36
CA GLY A 231 -37.68 19.12 -9.96
C GLY A 231 -36.47 19.77 -10.63
N PRO A 232 -36.60 20.96 -11.27
CA PRO A 232 -35.52 21.58 -12.03
C PRO A 232 -34.47 22.22 -11.10
N PRO A 233 -33.23 22.45 -11.59
CA PRO A 233 -32.14 22.95 -10.76
C PRO A 233 -32.38 24.41 -10.32
N PRO A 234 -32.01 24.79 -9.08
CA PRO A 234 -32.14 26.16 -8.62
C PRO A 234 -31.15 27.08 -9.34
N ARG A 235 -31.69 28.23 -9.77
CA ARG A 235 -31.04 29.30 -10.52
C ARG A 235 -29.95 30.00 -9.71
N ALA A 236 -29.00 30.54 -10.46
CA ALA A 236 -27.93 31.44 -10.07
C ALA A 236 -28.32 32.45 -8.97
N ALA A 237 -27.65 32.38 -7.82
CA ALA A 237 -27.64 33.43 -6.82
C ALA A 237 -26.61 34.50 -7.21
N SER A 238 -27.14 35.65 -7.60
CA SER A 238 -26.45 36.91 -7.87
C SER A 238 -25.61 37.37 -6.68
N TRP A 239 -24.30 37.51 -6.88
CA TRP A 239 -23.43 38.28 -5.98
C TRP A 239 -23.72 39.79 -6.13
N PRO A 240 -24.00 40.53 -5.04
CA PRO A 240 -24.19 41.96 -5.12
C PRO A 240 -22.85 42.70 -5.25
N ARG A 241 -22.70 43.45 -6.34
CA ARG A 241 -21.72 44.54 -6.50
C ARG A 241 -21.85 45.51 -5.32
N ARG A 242 -20.81 45.62 -4.48
CA ARG A 242 -20.69 46.75 -3.54
C ARG A 242 -19.63 47.74 -4.03
N ARG A 243 -20.04 49.00 -3.99
CA ARG A 243 -19.49 50.18 -4.66
C ARG A 243 -18.15 50.64 -4.08
N ARG A 244 -17.43 51.35 -4.96
CA ARG A 244 -16.31 52.27 -4.69
C ARG A 244 -16.67 53.30 -3.62
N GLY A 245 -15.64 53.72 -2.91
CA GLY A 245 -15.53 55.08 -2.37
C GLY A 245 -15.45 55.17 -0.85
N ALA A 246 -14.23 55.40 -0.35
CA ALA A 246 -13.87 56.46 0.61
C ALA A 246 -12.69 56.01 1.48
N SER A 247 -11.53 56.64 1.26
CA SER A 247 -10.46 56.74 2.24
C SER A 247 -10.97 57.50 3.49
N PRO A 248 -10.32 57.34 4.64
CA PRO A 248 -9.43 58.44 5.03
C PRO A 248 -8.09 58.00 5.61
N VAL A 249 -7.13 58.88 5.35
CA VAL A 249 -5.79 59.00 5.91
C VAL A 249 -5.84 59.17 7.43
N MET A 250 -5.00 58.46 8.19
CA MET A 250 -4.44 59.02 9.44
C MET A 250 -3.05 58.47 9.78
N ARG A 251 -2.26 59.36 10.37
CA ARG A 251 -0.79 59.50 10.45
C ARG A 251 -0.06 58.52 11.39
N PRO A 252 1.30 58.47 11.32
CA PRO A 252 2.12 57.59 12.16
C PRO A 252 2.31 58.19 13.57
N SER A 253 2.29 57.33 14.61
CA SER A 253 2.73 57.73 15.95
C SER A 253 4.09 57.09 16.27
N THR A 254 5.12 57.93 16.24
CA THR A 254 6.38 57.72 16.94
C THR A 254 6.15 57.68 18.45
N ARG A 255 6.59 56.61 19.13
CA ARG A 255 6.93 56.64 20.56
C ARG A 255 8.17 55.79 20.81
N HIS A 256 9.28 56.47 21.10
CA HIS A 256 10.33 55.96 21.97
C HIS A 256 9.77 55.78 23.40
N PRO A 257 10.38 54.89 24.20
CA PRO A 257 11.26 55.41 25.25
C PRO A 257 12.55 54.62 25.45
N ARG A 258 13.45 55.29 26.18
CA ARG A 258 14.78 54.91 26.67
C ARG A 258 14.75 53.87 27.80
N ALA A 259 15.83 53.09 27.84
CA ALA A 259 16.72 52.77 28.98
C ALA A 259 16.31 51.81 30.15
N ARG A 260 17.36 51.11 30.61
CA ARG A 260 17.60 50.30 31.83
C ARG A 260 16.95 48.90 31.87
N GLY A 261 17.63 47.81 32.24
CA GLY A 261 19.01 47.60 32.69
C GLY A 261 19.08 46.36 33.60
N ARG A 262 19.98 45.42 33.30
CA ARG A 262 20.89 44.71 34.23
C ARG A 262 21.81 43.83 33.41
#